data_AF-A0A6P0RIE5-F1
#
_entry.id   AF-A0A6P0RIE5-F1
#
_cell.length_a   1.000
_cell.length_b   1.000
_cell.length_c   1.000
_cell.angle_alpha   90.00
_cell.angle_beta   90.00
_cell.angle_gamma   90.00
#
_symmetry.space_group_name_H-M   'P 1'
#
loop_
_entity.id
_entity.type
_entity.pdbx_description
1 polymer ?
#
loop_
_entity_poly.entity_id
_entity_poly.type
_entity_poly.pdbx_seq_one_letter_code
_entity_poly.pdbx_strand_id
1 'polypeptide(L)'
;MVHCIGIKSTHFSEKLNSEIQPLVPLEIKIESIKLVGIAQIPQIVYITSKGRCSTFLSKAKFLNCLLCFLQIKQRHFSKIISYNFQTYGININAENSKYFIVYSEIHAFLERYNRAALEKLEVELTAVSSVVRNPIKGTVAEVNNLGCSCPDMVYRHNVCKHQIATHLYLQSNGWGSLAEYLQQNTGKKWEEKLLAMAEVAKYDLGI
;
A
#
# COMPACT_ATOMS: atom_id res chain seq x y z
N MET A 1 2.93 30.22 -25.13
CA MET A 1 2.64 30.45 -23.70
C MET A 1 1.49 29.50 -23.32
N VAL A 2 1.80 28.50 -22.48
CA VAL A 2 0.92 27.67 -21.60
C VAL A 2 -0.27 26.97 -22.28
N HIS A 3 -0.09 25.71 -22.70
CA HIS A 3 -0.51 24.45 -22.04
C HIS A 3 -1.94 24.00 -22.35
N CYS A 4 -2.05 22.81 -22.96
CA CYS A 4 -2.66 21.61 -22.37
C CYS A 4 -3.12 20.70 -23.52
N ILE A 5 -2.36 19.66 -23.84
CA ILE A 5 -2.92 18.51 -24.57
C ILE A 5 -2.53 17.26 -23.80
N GLY A 6 -3.58 16.61 -23.30
CA GLY A 6 -3.52 15.51 -22.37
C GLY A 6 -2.83 14.27 -22.93
N ILE A 7 -2.11 13.61 -22.06
CA ILE A 7 -1.89 12.17 -22.21
C ILE A 7 -3.14 11.50 -21.67
N LYS A 8 -4.12 11.30 -22.55
CA LYS A 8 -5.14 10.25 -22.36
C LYS A 8 -4.43 8.92 -22.60
N SER A 9 -4.14 8.19 -21.53
CA SER A 9 -3.85 6.75 -21.64
C SER A 9 -5.18 6.01 -21.68
N THR A 10 -5.73 5.81 -22.86
CA THR A 10 -6.85 4.88 -23.09
C THR A 10 -6.31 3.47 -23.38
N HIS A 11 -6.97 2.48 -22.78
CA HIS A 11 -6.83 1.03 -22.92
C HIS A 11 -5.88 0.30 -21.97
N PHE A 12 -6.35 0.12 -20.73
CA PHE A 12 -6.61 -1.22 -20.17
C PHE A 12 -7.86 -1.10 -19.28
N SER A 13 -9.05 -1.30 -19.85
CA SER A 13 -10.23 -1.66 -19.04
C SER A 13 -10.22 -3.17 -18.83
N GLU A 14 -9.30 -3.64 -18.01
CA GLU A 14 -9.68 -4.74 -17.14
C GLU A 14 -10.45 -4.09 -15.99
N LYS A 15 -11.65 -4.59 -15.70
CA LYS A 15 -12.22 -4.41 -14.36
C LYS A 15 -11.22 -5.04 -13.39
N LEU A 16 -10.20 -4.28 -13.01
CA LEU A 16 -9.24 -4.71 -12.01
C LEU A 16 -10.04 -4.70 -10.72
N ASN A 17 -10.48 -5.88 -10.27
CA ASN A 17 -10.90 -6.07 -8.89
C ASN A 17 -9.73 -5.59 -8.04
N SER A 18 -9.76 -4.33 -7.61
CA SER A 18 -8.71 -3.65 -6.84
C SER A 18 -8.66 -4.15 -5.40
N GLU A 19 -9.21 -5.34 -5.14
CA GLU A 19 -9.17 -5.97 -3.84
C GLU A 19 -7.77 -6.50 -3.59
N ILE A 20 -7.15 -5.96 -2.54
CA ILE A 20 -5.86 -6.40 -2.02
C ILE A 20 -5.96 -7.91 -1.75
N GLN A 21 -5.25 -8.71 -2.54
CA GLN A 21 -5.25 -10.17 -2.37
C GLN A 21 -4.31 -10.57 -1.22
N PRO A 22 -4.77 -11.44 -0.29
CA PRO A 22 -3.94 -11.93 0.80
C PRO A 22 -2.80 -12.79 0.26
N LEU A 23 -1.68 -12.82 0.98
CA LEU A 23 -0.56 -13.73 0.68
C LEU A 23 -0.96 -15.18 1.00
N VAL A 24 -1.79 -15.34 2.03
CA VAL A 24 -2.33 -16.61 2.53
C VAL A 24 -3.71 -16.39 3.14
N PRO A 25 -4.63 -17.37 3.06
CA PRO A 25 -6.06 -17.15 3.38
C PRO A 25 -6.37 -17.12 4.90
N LEU A 26 -5.40 -16.78 5.75
CA LEU A 26 -5.52 -16.79 7.22
C LEU A 26 -4.44 -15.93 7.87
N GLU A 27 -4.62 -15.55 9.14
CA GLU A 27 -3.63 -14.74 9.87
C GLU A 27 -2.33 -15.51 10.11
N ILE A 28 -1.19 -14.87 9.86
CA ILE A 28 0.12 -15.51 9.96
C ILE A 28 1.10 -14.73 10.80
N LYS A 29 2.06 -15.47 11.36
CA LYS A 29 3.31 -14.94 11.91
C LYS A 29 4.48 -15.50 11.11
N ILE A 30 5.27 -14.64 10.49
CA ILE A 30 6.39 -15.03 9.64
C ILE A 30 7.58 -15.41 10.51
N GLU A 31 8.12 -16.59 10.25
CA GLU A 31 9.31 -17.10 10.90
C GLU A 31 10.56 -16.80 10.07
N SER A 32 10.48 -17.02 8.76
CA SER A 32 11.58 -16.71 7.84
C SER A 32 11.10 -16.49 6.41
N ILE A 33 11.91 -15.76 5.64
CA ILE A 33 11.77 -15.62 4.19
C ILE A 33 13.08 -16.12 3.58
N LYS A 34 13.01 -17.03 2.62
CA LYS A 34 14.19 -17.60 1.96
C LYS A 34 13.96 -17.79 0.47
N LEU A 35 15.04 -17.94 -0.28
CA LEU A 35 14.97 -18.29 -1.69
C LEU A 35 15.15 -19.81 -1.86
N VAL A 36 14.37 -20.42 -2.74
CA VAL A 36 14.39 -21.86 -2.97
C VAL A 36 14.62 -22.18 -4.45
N GLY A 37 15.46 -23.18 -4.68
CA GLY A 37 15.77 -23.72 -6.01
C GLY A 37 16.65 -22.79 -6.86
N ILE A 38 17.00 -23.29 -8.04
CA ILE A 38 17.85 -22.58 -9.02
C ILE A 38 17.17 -21.28 -9.47
N ALA A 39 15.84 -21.30 -9.58
CA ALA A 39 15.05 -20.13 -9.93
C ALA A 39 15.00 -19.07 -8.81
N GLN A 40 15.54 -19.33 -7.61
CA GLN A 40 15.54 -18.38 -6.49
C GLN A 40 14.14 -17.83 -6.21
N ILE A 41 13.18 -18.73 -5.98
CA ILE A 41 11.77 -18.36 -5.73
C ILE A 41 11.62 -17.99 -4.25
N PRO A 42 11.04 -16.81 -3.92
CA PRO A 42 10.73 -16.46 -2.55
C PRO A 42 9.76 -17.45 -1.90
N GLN A 43 10.19 -18.06 -0.79
CA GLN A 43 9.37 -18.86 0.10
C GLN A 43 9.21 -18.13 1.44
N ILE A 44 7.97 -17.98 1.89
CA ILE A 44 7.65 -17.50 3.23
C ILE A 44 7.31 -18.70 4.10
N VAL A 45 8.02 -18.85 5.21
CA VAL A 45 7.73 -19.84 6.26
C VAL A 45 7.03 -19.10 7.40
N TYR A 46 5.89 -19.62 7.84
CA TYR A 46 5.04 -18.95 8.81
C TYR A 46 4.33 -19.92 9.75
N ILE A 47 3.89 -19.39 10.89
CA ILE A 47 3.15 -20.11 11.93
C ILE A 47 1.69 -19.67 11.90
N THR A 48 0.81 -20.63 12.07
CA THR A 48 -0.64 -20.50 12.19
C THR A 48 -1.13 -21.19 13.46
N SER A 49 -2.41 -21.06 13.81
CA SER A 49 -3.02 -21.85 14.89
C SER A 49 -2.97 -23.37 14.66
N LYS A 50 -2.81 -23.80 13.41
CA LYS A 50 -2.73 -25.21 13.01
C LYS A 50 -1.29 -25.73 12.91
N GLY A 51 -0.30 -24.89 13.19
CA GLY A 51 1.13 -25.23 13.12
C GLY A 51 1.89 -24.46 12.04
N ARG A 52 3.09 -24.96 11.72
CA ARG A 52 4.05 -24.34 10.80
C ARG A 52 3.72 -24.71 9.35
N CYS A 53 3.69 -23.72 8.48
CA CYS A 53 3.39 -23.86 7.06
C CYS A 53 4.36 -23.02 6.22
N SER A 54 4.28 -23.17 4.90
CA SER A 54 5.03 -22.32 3.97
C SER A 54 4.25 -22.06 2.69
N THR A 55 4.51 -20.92 2.07
CA THR A 55 3.96 -20.56 0.75
C THR A 55 5.07 -20.00 -0.13
N PHE A 56 4.91 -20.17 -1.44
CA PHE A 56 5.79 -19.57 -2.44
C PHE A 56 5.12 -18.34 -3.02
N LEU A 57 5.88 -17.26 -3.16
CA LEU A 57 5.46 -16.08 -3.90
C LEU A 57 6.19 -16.03 -5.24
N SER A 58 5.47 -15.65 -6.29
CA SER A 58 6.14 -15.28 -7.54
C SER A 58 7.08 -14.11 -7.30
N LYS A 59 8.20 -14.05 -8.04
CA LYS A 59 9.15 -12.94 -7.95
C LYS A 59 8.48 -11.58 -8.15
N ALA A 60 7.53 -11.50 -9.09
CA ALA A 60 6.76 -10.30 -9.37
C ALA A 60 5.90 -9.89 -8.16
N LYS A 61 5.17 -10.84 -7.55
CA LYS A 61 4.34 -10.54 -6.36
C LYS A 61 5.20 -10.09 -5.18
N PHE A 62 6.33 -10.76 -4.95
CA PHE A 62 7.26 -10.38 -3.88
C PHE A 62 7.87 -8.99 -4.13
N LEU A 63 8.30 -8.71 -5.36
CA LEU A 63 8.79 -7.39 -5.75
C LEU A 63 7.73 -6.30 -5.54
N ASN A 64 6.47 -6.54 -5.90
CA ASN A 64 5.38 -5.60 -5.66
C ASN A 64 5.16 -5.32 -4.16
N CYS A 65 5.35 -6.33 -3.30
CA CYS A 65 5.32 -6.14 -1.86
C CYS A 65 6.47 -5.23 -1.39
N LEU A 66 7.68 -5.44 -1.91
CA LEU A 66 8.85 -4.59 -1.59
C LEU A 66 8.67 -3.14 -2.09
N LEU A 67 8.10 -2.97 -3.29
CA LEU A 67 7.77 -1.65 -3.87
C LEU A 67 6.81 -0.90 -2.95
N CYS A 68 5.70 -1.55 -2.57
CA CYS A 68 4.70 -1.02 -1.65
C CYS A 68 5.35 -0.60 -0.31
N PHE A 69 6.22 -1.43 0.26
CA PHE A 69 6.94 -1.08 1.50
C PHE A 69 7.78 0.20 1.34
N LEU A 70 8.58 0.29 0.28
CA LEU A 70 9.46 1.45 0.07
C LEU A 70 8.67 2.74 -0.21
N GLN A 71 7.56 2.65 -0.93
CA GLN A 71 6.71 3.81 -1.24
C GLN A 71 5.97 4.32 0.00
N ILE A 72 5.48 3.45 0.88
CA ILE A 72 4.89 3.87 2.17
C ILE A 72 5.94 4.58 3.03
N LYS A 73 7.19 4.12 2.99
CA LYS A 73 8.33 4.78 3.64
C LYS A 73 8.83 6.05 2.93
N GLN A 74 8.11 6.51 1.90
CA GLN A 74 8.43 7.70 1.11
C GLN A 74 9.88 7.69 0.56
N ARG A 75 10.38 6.52 0.18
CA ARG A 75 11.70 6.40 -0.44
C ARG A 75 11.58 6.75 -1.92
N HIS A 76 12.40 7.68 -2.41
CA HIS A 76 12.39 8.09 -3.81
C HIS A 76 13.19 7.11 -4.67
N PHE A 77 12.52 6.39 -5.57
CA PHE A 77 13.18 5.55 -6.55
C PHE A 77 12.42 5.53 -7.88
N SER A 78 13.16 5.48 -8.99
CA SER A 78 12.58 5.45 -10.33
C SER A 78 12.00 4.07 -10.63
N LYS A 79 12.82 3.04 -10.42
CA LYS A 79 12.52 1.66 -10.75
C LYS A 79 13.40 0.73 -9.92
N ILE A 80 12.83 -0.35 -9.39
CA ILE A 80 13.62 -1.44 -8.82
C ILE A 80 14.12 -2.34 -9.95
N ILE A 81 15.42 -2.58 -9.95
CA ILE A 81 16.10 -3.46 -10.90
C ILE A 81 16.13 -4.89 -10.36
N SER A 82 16.49 -5.04 -9.07
CA SER A 82 16.64 -6.36 -8.45
C SER A 82 16.54 -6.30 -6.93
N TYR A 83 16.37 -7.46 -6.30
CA TYR A 83 16.52 -7.64 -4.87
C TYR A 83 17.40 -8.87 -4.60
N ASN A 84 18.16 -8.83 -3.51
CA ASN A 84 19.04 -9.91 -3.08
C ASN A 84 18.91 -10.13 -1.58
N PHE A 85 18.75 -11.39 -1.18
CA PHE A 85 18.72 -11.78 0.23
C PHE A 85 20.14 -11.73 0.80
N GLN A 86 20.26 -11.19 2.01
CA GLN A 86 21.50 -11.05 2.78
C GLN A 86 21.30 -11.68 4.16
N THR A 87 22.36 -11.75 4.95
CA THR A 87 22.35 -12.35 6.30
C THR A 87 21.29 -11.73 7.21
N TYR A 88 21.11 -10.41 7.16
CA TYR A 88 20.24 -9.68 8.10
C TYR A 88 19.00 -9.05 7.45
N GLY A 89 18.82 -9.20 6.14
CA GLY A 89 17.74 -8.54 5.43
C GLY A 89 17.81 -8.68 3.93
N ILE A 90 17.17 -7.76 3.23
CA ILE A 90 17.04 -7.77 1.78
C ILE A 90 17.63 -6.47 1.24
N ASN A 91 18.63 -6.59 0.37
CA ASN A 91 19.13 -5.49 -0.43
C ASN A 91 18.22 -5.32 -1.66
N ILE A 92 17.79 -4.09 -1.91
CA ILE A 92 17.03 -3.71 -3.08
C ILE A 92 17.90 -2.74 -3.88
N ASN A 93 18.17 -3.10 -5.12
CA ASN A 93 18.86 -2.24 -6.07
C ASN A 93 17.81 -1.56 -6.94
N ALA A 94 17.66 -0.25 -6.76
CA ALA A 94 16.94 0.61 -7.68
C ALA A 94 17.92 1.31 -8.62
N GLU A 95 17.40 1.90 -9.69
CA GLU A 95 18.19 2.56 -10.73
C GLU A 95 19.07 3.70 -10.20
N ASN A 96 18.55 4.48 -9.26
CA ASN A 96 19.22 5.65 -8.68
C ASN A 96 19.60 5.48 -7.20
N SER A 97 19.31 4.32 -6.61
CA SER A 97 19.40 4.15 -5.15
C SER A 97 19.53 2.69 -4.74
N LYS A 98 20.09 2.45 -3.54
CA LYS A 98 20.12 1.13 -2.91
C LYS A 98 19.45 1.22 -1.55
N TYR A 99 18.59 0.26 -1.25
CA TYR A 99 17.89 0.17 0.02
C TYR A 99 18.19 -1.16 0.69
N PHE A 100 18.25 -1.14 2.02
CA PHE A 100 18.34 -2.34 2.83
C PHE A 100 17.14 -2.40 3.76
N ILE A 101 16.44 -3.53 3.78
CA ILE A 101 15.30 -3.78 4.66
C ILE A 101 15.68 -4.93 5.59
N VAL A 102 15.65 -4.70 6.89
CA VAL A 102 15.95 -5.73 7.90
C VAL A 102 14.85 -6.79 7.92
N TYR A 103 15.19 -8.06 8.18
CA TYR A 103 14.19 -9.14 8.19
C TYR A 103 13.00 -8.88 9.13
N SER A 104 13.25 -8.31 10.31
CA SER A 104 12.19 -7.96 11.26
C SER A 104 11.17 -6.97 10.67
N GLU A 105 11.63 -5.99 9.88
CA GLU A 105 10.75 -5.01 9.25
C GLU A 105 9.92 -5.64 8.13
N ILE A 106 10.54 -6.45 7.27
CA ILE A 106 9.83 -7.07 6.15
C ILE A 106 8.86 -8.16 6.63
N HIS A 107 9.20 -8.92 7.68
CA HIS A 107 8.28 -9.88 8.31
C HIS A 107 7.03 -9.14 8.79
N ALA A 108 7.23 -8.11 9.61
CA ALA A 108 6.14 -7.34 10.18
C ALA A 108 5.30 -6.64 9.10
N PHE A 109 5.92 -6.17 8.02
CA PHE A 109 5.21 -5.62 6.86
C PHE A 109 4.32 -6.67 6.17
N LEU A 110 4.86 -7.84 5.82
CA LEU A 110 4.12 -8.86 5.08
C LEU A 110 2.97 -9.45 5.92
N GLU A 111 3.16 -9.59 7.23
CA GLU A 111 2.08 -9.96 8.16
C GLU A 111 0.94 -8.93 8.14
N ARG A 112 1.27 -7.63 8.18
CA ARG A 112 0.27 -6.56 8.12
C ARG A 112 -0.37 -6.43 6.75
N TYR A 113 0.39 -6.63 5.68
CA TYR A 113 -0.14 -6.69 4.31
C TYR A 113 -1.18 -7.80 4.22
N ASN A 114 -0.85 -8.99 4.72
CA ASN A 114 -1.77 -10.12 4.72
C ASN A 114 -3.03 -9.82 5.56
N ARG A 115 -2.87 -9.19 6.73
CA ARG A 115 -4.01 -8.77 7.57
C ARG A 115 -4.90 -7.73 6.89
N ALA A 116 -4.31 -6.72 6.23
CA ALA A 116 -5.07 -5.70 5.50
C ALA A 116 -5.95 -6.33 4.41
N ALA A 117 -5.40 -7.33 3.71
CA ALA A 117 -6.11 -8.09 2.68
C ALA A 117 -7.25 -8.94 3.26
N LEU A 118 -6.99 -9.69 4.34
CA LEU A 118 -7.99 -10.56 4.98
C LEU A 118 -9.14 -9.76 5.59
N GLU A 119 -8.84 -8.61 6.18
CA GLU A 119 -9.83 -7.76 6.81
C GLU A 119 -10.66 -6.93 5.81
N LYS A 120 -10.33 -7.00 4.51
CA LYS A 120 -10.99 -6.26 3.42
C LYS A 120 -11.16 -4.79 3.76
N LEU A 121 -10.07 -4.14 4.15
CA LEU A 121 -10.10 -2.74 4.54
C LEU A 121 -10.61 -1.86 3.40
N GLU A 122 -11.62 -1.05 3.69
CA GLU A 122 -12.21 -0.10 2.76
C GLU A 122 -11.53 1.25 2.92
N VAL A 123 -11.20 1.91 1.82
CA VAL A 123 -10.42 3.15 1.80
C VAL A 123 -11.23 4.24 1.11
N GLU A 124 -11.32 5.39 1.77
CA GLU A 124 -11.92 6.61 1.26
C GLU A 124 -10.88 7.73 1.34
N LEU A 125 -10.58 8.37 0.21
CA LEU A 125 -9.63 9.49 0.17
C LEU A 125 -10.36 10.80 0.49
N THR A 126 -9.73 11.63 1.33
CA THR A 126 -10.19 12.99 1.65
C THR A 126 -9.16 14.01 1.19
N ALA A 127 -9.47 15.30 1.23
CA ALA A 127 -8.52 16.34 0.81
C ALA A 127 -7.22 16.39 1.61
N VAL A 128 -7.26 15.94 2.88
CA VAL A 128 -6.17 16.09 3.85
C VAL A 128 -5.65 14.76 4.38
N SER A 129 -6.35 13.66 4.10
CA SER A 129 -6.04 12.34 4.63
C SER A 129 -6.71 11.22 3.83
N SER A 130 -6.61 10.01 4.35
CA SER A 130 -7.39 8.85 3.92
C SER A 130 -8.09 8.25 5.14
N VAL A 131 -9.37 7.98 5.02
CA VAL A 131 -10.15 7.24 6.02
C VAL A 131 -10.16 5.76 5.63
N VAL A 132 -9.80 4.89 6.57
CA VAL A 132 -9.76 3.45 6.37
C VAL A 132 -10.73 2.79 7.34
N ARG A 133 -11.73 2.11 6.79
CA ARG A 133 -12.77 1.39 7.53
C ARG A 133 -12.47 -0.10 7.53
N ASN A 134 -12.62 -0.73 8.68
CA ASN A 134 -12.59 -2.17 8.80
C ASN A 134 -14.03 -2.67 9.00
N PRO A 135 -14.69 -3.21 7.96
CA PRO A 135 -16.08 -3.64 8.06
C PRO A 135 -16.24 -4.85 9.00
N ILE A 136 -15.20 -5.69 9.13
CA ILE A 136 -15.23 -6.89 9.98
C ILE A 136 -15.17 -6.52 11.47
N LYS A 137 -14.35 -5.53 11.83
CA LYS A 137 -14.11 -5.12 13.23
C LYS A 137 -14.88 -3.87 13.65
N GLY A 138 -15.55 -3.19 12.71
CA GLY A 138 -16.28 -1.94 12.96
C GLY A 138 -15.39 -0.78 13.38
N THR A 139 -14.12 -0.77 13.00
CA THR A 139 -13.15 0.26 13.39
C THR A 139 -12.84 1.21 12.25
N VAL A 140 -12.54 2.47 12.56
CA VAL A 140 -12.12 3.49 11.60
C VAL A 140 -10.75 4.03 12.01
N ALA A 141 -9.85 4.19 11.04
CA ALA A 141 -8.56 4.83 11.23
C ALA A 141 -8.32 5.87 10.14
N GLU A 142 -7.69 6.98 10.51
CA GLU A 142 -7.27 8.02 9.58
C GLU A 142 -5.77 7.84 9.29
N VAL A 143 -5.38 8.03 8.03
CA VAL A 143 -4.01 7.98 7.55
C VAL A 143 -3.68 9.32 6.88
N ASN A 144 -2.62 9.97 7.33
CA ASN A 144 -2.11 11.22 6.76
C ASN A 144 -0.58 11.18 6.67
N ASN A 145 0.04 12.30 6.33
CA ASN A 145 1.49 12.40 6.19
C ASN A 145 2.26 12.20 7.52
N LEU A 146 1.60 12.31 8.67
CA LEU A 146 2.20 12.11 10.00
C LEU A 146 2.10 10.65 10.47
N GLY A 147 1.32 9.82 9.78
CA GLY A 147 1.11 8.41 10.11
C GLY A 147 -0.36 8.03 10.16
N CYS A 148 -0.72 7.16 11.08
CA CYS A 148 -2.06 6.63 11.25
C CYS A 148 -2.60 6.86 12.67
N SER A 149 -3.91 7.09 12.81
CA SER A 149 -4.57 7.22 14.12
C SER A 149 -4.86 5.89 14.83
N CYS A 150 -4.45 4.75 14.24
CA CYS A 150 -4.70 3.45 14.84
C CYS A 150 -3.99 3.25 16.20
N PRO A 151 -4.53 2.39 17.09
CA PRO A 151 -3.98 2.17 18.43
C PRO A 151 -2.62 1.44 18.44
N ASP A 152 -2.14 0.99 17.28
CA ASP A 152 -0.84 0.32 17.14
C ASP A 152 0.32 1.33 17.26
N MET A 153 0.60 1.78 18.49
CA MET A 153 1.57 2.86 18.76
C MET A 153 2.97 2.58 18.23
N VAL A 154 3.37 1.31 18.12
CA VAL A 154 4.69 0.93 17.61
C VAL A 154 4.79 1.17 16.10
N TYR A 155 3.72 0.92 15.36
CA TYR A 155 3.76 0.88 13.89
C TYR A 155 2.95 1.97 13.21
N ARG A 156 2.14 2.74 13.94
CA ARG A 156 1.30 3.81 13.40
C ARG A 156 2.07 4.93 12.70
N HIS A 157 3.33 5.15 13.07
CA HIS A 157 4.24 6.12 12.42
C HIS A 157 5.23 5.46 11.45
N ASN A 158 5.18 4.13 11.31
CA ASN A 158 6.08 3.37 10.47
C ASN A 158 5.34 2.78 9.27
N VAL A 159 4.74 1.59 9.44
CA VAL A 159 3.92 0.93 8.42
C VAL A 159 2.88 0.07 9.13
N CYS A 160 1.67 0.60 9.29
CA CYS A 160 0.51 -0.13 9.78
C CYS A 160 -0.35 -0.68 8.63
N LYS A 161 -1.30 -1.59 8.93
CA LYS A 161 -2.20 -2.17 7.93
C LYS A 161 -3.04 -1.13 7.16
N HIS A 162 -3.41 -0.02 7.81
CA HIS A 162 -4.20 1.05 7.19
C HIS A 162 -3.37 1.87 6.19
N GLN A 163 -2.08 2.11 6.49
CA GLN A 163 -1.16 2.73 5.54
C GLN A 163 -0.95 1.85 4.30
N ILE A 164 -0.88 0.53 4.49
CA ILE A 164 -0.80 -0.43 3.38
C ILE A 164 -2.06 -0.37 2.52
N ALA A 165 -3.24 -0.44 3.15
CA ALA A 165 -4.51 -0.35 2.43
C ALA A 165 -4.64 0.96 1.64
N THR A 166 -4.33 2.08 2.28
CA THR A 166 -4.32 3.42 1.66
C THR A 166 -3.42 3.46 0.43
N HIS A 167 -2.19 2.96 0.56
CA HIS A 167 -1.24 2.97 -0.54
C HIS A 167 -1.69 2.11 -1.73
N LEU A 168 -2.20 0.91 -1.47
CA LEU A 168 -2.68 0.03 -2.53
C LEU A 168 -3.93 0.60 -3.23
N TYR A 169 -4.82 1.26 -2.49
CA TYR A 169 -5.95 1.98 -3.06
C TYR A 169 -5.50 3.15 -3.94
N LEU A 170 -4.53 3.94 -3.48
CA LEU A 170 -3.95 5.03 -4.28
C LEU A 170 -3.36 4.50 -5.59
N GLN A 171 -2.58 3.42 -5.53
CA GLN A 171 -2.00 2.78 -6.72
C GLN A 171 -3.06 2.29 -7.71
N SER A 172 -4.13 1.65 -7.23
CA SER A 172 -5.22 1.20 -8.11
C SER A 172 -5.97 2.36 -8.77
N ASN A 173 -5.92 3.56 -8.17
CA ASN A 173 -6.51 4.78 -8.69
C ASN A 173 -5.51 5.67 -9.45
N GLY A 174 -4.32 5.15 -9.79
CA GLY A 174 -3.31 5.86 -10.59
C GLY A 174 -2.48 6.90 -9.82
N TRP A 175 -2.54 6.89 -8.49
CA TRP A 175 -1.73 7.74 -7.62
C TRP A 175 -0.46 7.02 -7.17
N GLY A 176 0.66 7.74 -7.06
CA GLY A 176 1.93 7.17 -6.60
C GLY A 176 2.00 7.03 -5.08
N SER A 177 1.83 8.14 -4.35
CA SER A 177 1.85 8.15 -2.88
C SER A 177 0.77 9.04 -2.26
N LEU A 178 0.51 8.84 -0.96
CA LEU A 178 -0.42 9.72 -0.22
C LEU A 178 0.11 11.15 -0.17
N ALA A 179 1.41 11.34 0.00
CA ALA A 179 2.02 12.67 0.00
C ALA A 179 1.80 13.41 -1.33
N GLU A 180 2.00 12.73 -2.46
CA GLU A 180 1.73 13.27 -3.80
C GLU A 180 0.25 13.60 -4.00
N TYR A 181 -0.64 12.68 -3.59
CA TYR A 181 -2.08 12.90 -3.65
C TYR A 181 -2.49 14.14 -2.86
N LEU A 182 -2.03 14.25 -1.61
CA LEU A 182 -2.33 15.38 -0.75
C LEU A 182 -1.75 16.68 -1.29
N GLN A 183 -0.52 16.69 -1.82
CA GLN A 183 0.07 17.89 -2.43
C GLN A 183 -0.76 18.41 -3.62
N GLN A 184 -1.37 17.52 -4.40
CA GLN A 184 -2.21 17.93 -5.55
C GLN A 184 -3.64 18.30 -5.16
N ASN A 185 -4.12 17.85 -4.00
CA ASN A 185 -5.50 18.05 -3.53
C ASN A 185 -5.62 18.97 -2.31
N THR A 186 -4.51 19.52 -1.80
CA THR A 186 -4.49 20.60 -0.80
C THR A 186 -4.31 21.96 -1.48
N GLY A 187 -5.05 22.99 -1.01
CA GLY A 187 -4.99 24.37 -1.54
C GLY A 187 -6.19 24.79 -2.40
N LYS A 188 -6.05 25.84 -3.24
CA LYS A 188 -7.16 26.48 -4.02
C LYS A 188 -8.06 25.51 -4.81
N LYS A 189 -7.51 24.39 -5.30
CA LYS A 189 -8.27 23.34 -6.01
C LYS A 189 -9.27 22.59 -5.12
N TRP A 190 -9.07 22.60 -3.80
CA TRP A 190 -10.00 22.02 -2.83
C TRP A 190 -11.21 22.92 -2.59
N GLU A 191 -11.01 24.23 -2.48
CA GLU A 191 -12.12 25.19 -2.37
C GLU A 191 -13.02 25.10 -3.60
N GLU A 192 -12.43 24.99 -4.79
CA GLU A 192 -13.15 24.75 -6.04
C GLU A 192 -13.90 23.41 -6.06
N LYS A 193 -13.29 22.32 -5.56
CA LYS A 193 -13.94 21.01 -5.45
C LYS A 193 -15.05 20.98 -4.40
N LEU A 194 -14.87 21.65 -3.26
CA LEU A 194 -15.90 21.79 -2.23
C LEU A 194 -17.08 22.60 -2.75
N LEU A 195 -16.82 23.68 -3.49
CA LEU A 195 -17.86 24.46 -4.15
C LEU A 195 -18.62 23.60 -5.16
N ALA A 196 -17.92 22.83 -6.01
CA ALA A 196 -18.57 21.92 -6.95
C ALA A 196 -19.38 20.80 -6.25
N MET A 197 -18.86 20.21 -5.17
CA MET A 197 -19.60 19.21 -4.38
C MET A 197 -20.81 19.82 -3.68
N ALA A 198 -20.71 21.06 -3.19
CA ALA A 198 -21.82 21.78 -2.58
C ALA A 198 -22.89 22.19 -3.61
N GLU A 199 -22.50 22.53 -4.83
CA GLU A 199 -23.43 22.80 -5.94
C GLU A 199 -24.20 21.53 -6.36
N VAL A 200 -23.52 20.39 -6.46
CA VAL A 200 -24.17 19.09 -6.74
C VAL A 200 -25.11 18.71 -5.59
N ALA A 201 -24.69 18.87 -4.33
CA ALA A 201 -25.55 18.59 -3.19
C ALA A 201 -26.77 19.51 -3.12
N LYS A 202 -26.65 20.79 -3.49
CA LYS A 202 -27.79 21.71 -3.61
C LYS A 202 -28.76 21.28 -4.71
N TYR A 203 -28.23 20.91 -5.86
CA TYR A 203 -29.01 20.40 -6.98
C TYR A 203 -29.79 19.13 -6.62
N ASP A 204 -29.14 18.17 -5.94
CA ASP A 204 -29.77 16.93 -5.48
C ASP A 204 -30.82 17.17 -4.38
N LEU A 205 -30.69 18.26 -3.61
CA LEU A 205 -31.68 18.70 -2.63
C LEU A 205 -32.79 19.57 -3.23
N GLY A 206 -32.75 19.87 -4.53
CA GLY A 206 -33.74 20.68 -5.23
C GLY A 206 -33.72 22.17 -4.85
N ILE A 207 -32.56 22.70 -4.44
CA ILE A 207 -32.34 24.09 -4.02
C ILE A 207 -31.44 24.82 -5.02
#